data_AF-A0A3D0SB74-F1
#
_entry.id   AF-A0A3D0SB74-F1
#
_cell.length_a   1.000
_cell.length_b   1.000
_cell.length_c   1.000
_cell.angle_alpha   90.00
_cell.angle_beta   90.00
_cell.angle_gamma   90.00
#
_symmetry.space_group_name_H-M   'P 1'
#
loop_
_entity.id
_entity.type
_entity.pdbx_description
1 polymer ?
#
loop_
_entity_poly.entity_id
_entity_poly.type
_entity_poly.pdbx_seq_one_letter_code
_entity_poly.pdbx_strand_id
1 'polypeptide(L)'
;DAWQEWAKQRGARGLAYVLVQEDGELGGPVAKNLSDDERAGLAAQVGAQPGDCVFFAAGLPKPSRALLGAARLEIGRRGGLIDEDAWSFLWVVDAPLFEPADEATAAGDVAVGGGQWTAVHHAFTSPQDLETFDQDPGTALAWAYDVVCNGNEIG
;
A
#
# COMPACT_ATOMS: atom_id res chain seq x y z
N ASP A 1 16.68 14.70 -2.93
CA ASP A 1 16.32 14.82 -1.51
C ASP A 1 14.85 15.04 -1.17
N ALA A 2 14.06 15.81 -1.95
CA ALA A 2 12.68 16.11 -1.57
C ALA A 2 11.80 14.86 -1.26
N TRP A 3 11.96 13.76 -2.00
CA TRP A 3 11.23 12.51 -1.74
C TRP A 3 11.63 11.81 -0.43
N GLN A 4 12.86 12.01 0.06
CA GLN A 4 13.30 11.45 1.34
C GLN A 4 12.57 12.14 2.49
N GLU A 5 12.57 13.48 2.50
CA GLU A 5 11.86 14.25 3.52
C GLU A 5 10.34 14.06 3.43
N TRP A 6 9.79 13.97 2.21
CA TRP A 6 8.38 13.66 1.99
C TRP A 6 7.97 12.31 2.60
N ALA A 7 8.84 11.30 2.53
CA ALA A 7 8.61 9.98 3.13
C ALA A 7 8.74 10.00 4.65
N LYS A 8 9.72 10.74 5.20
CA LYS A 8 9.91 10.90 6.65
C LYS A 8 8.73 11.56 7.34
N GLN A 9 8.12 12.56 6.70
CA GLN A 9 6.89 13.19 7.18
C GLN A 9 5.71 12.22 7.31
N ARG A 10 5.79 11.04 6.69
CA ARG A 10 4.80 9.95 6.74
C ARG A 10 5.26 8.77 7.59
N GLY A 11 6.27 8.98 8.46
CA GLY A 11 6.77 7.96 9.38
C GLY A 11 7.72 6.92 8.76
N ALA A 12 8.06 7.04 7.47
CA ALA A 12 9.04 6.17 6.84
C ALA A 12 10.48 6.63 7.09
N ARG A 13 11.46 5.73 6.96
CA ARG A 13 12.88 6.10 7.07
C ARG A 13 13.41 6.84 5.82
N GLY A 14 12.72 6.66 4.70
CA GLY A 14 13.04 7.24 3.40
C GLY A 14 12.24 6.55 2.30
N LEU A 15 12.46 6.97 1.05
CA LEU A 15 11.88 6.35 -0.14
C LEU A 15 13.02 6.01 -1.10
N ALA A 16 13.38 4.73 -1.13
CA ALA A 16 14.46 4.23 -1.98
C ALA A 16 14.07 4.37 -3.46
N TYR A 17 15.04 4.57 -4.35
CA TYR A 17 14.77 4.68 -5.79
C TYR A 17 15.93 4.19 -6.66
N VAL A 18 15.57 3.77 -7.87
CA VAL A 18 16.45 3.49 -9.00
C VAL A 18 16.02 4.36 -10.17
N LEU A 19 16.99 4.91 -10.90
CA LEU A 19 16.74 5.65 -12.13
C LEU A 19 17.08 4.76 -13.31
N VAL A 20 16.16 4.60 -14.26
CA VAL A 20 16.45 3.93 -15.53
C VAL A 20 16.89 5.01 -16.50
N GLN A 21 18.18 5.05 -16.83
CA GLN A 21 18.73 6.04 -17.75
C GLN A 21 18.21 5.80 -19.18
N GLU A 22 18.39 6.79 -20.07
CA GLU A 22 17.96 6.71 -21.48
C GLU A 22 18.61 5.55 -22.26
N ASP A 23 19.81 5.14 -21.86
CA ASP A 23 20.52 3.97 -22.41
C ASP A 23 20.11 2.64 -21.75
N GLY A 24 19.20 2.68 -20.77
CA GLY A 24 18.75 1.53 -20.00
C GLY A 24 19.61 1.19 -18.78
N GLU A 25 20.72 1.90 -18.53
CA GLU A 25 21.53 1.66 -17.34
C GLU A 25 20.79 2.08 -16.05
N LEU A 26 21.03 1.33 -14.98
CA LEU A 26 20.42 1.60 -13.68
C LEU A 26 21.30 2.51 -12.82
N GLY A 27 20.81 3.71 -12.54
CA GLY A 27 21.42 4.70 -11.67
C GLY A 27 20.72 4.82 -10.31
N GLY A 28 21.24 5.75 -9.49
CA GLY A 28 20.68 6.05 -8.17
C GLY A 28 21.36 5.31 -7.01
N PRO A 29 21.00 5.65 -5.76
CA PRO A 29 21.68 5.15 -4.57
C PRO A 29 21.45 3.66 -4.33
N VAL A 30 20.30 3.12 -4.76
CA VAL A 30 19.96 1.70 -4.59
C VAL A 30 20.69 0.83 -5.62
N ALA A 31 20.79 1.28 -6.87
CA ALA A 31 21.38 0.50 -7.96
C ALA A 31 22.81 0.03 -7.68
N LYS A 32 23.58 0.81 -6.90
CA LYS A 32 24.96 0.49 -6.50
C LYS A 32 25.07 -0.72 -5.56
N ASN A 33 23.99 -1.05 -4.85
CA ASN A 33 23.97 -2.12 -3.84
C ASN A 33 23.29 -3.40 -4.35
N LEU A 34 22.74 -3.38 -5.55
CA LEU A 34 22.15 -4.57 -6.18
C LEU A 34 23.24 -5.50 -6.71
N SER A 35 22.92 -6.78 -6.85
CA SER A 35 23.70 -7.72 -7.65
C SER A 35 23.51 -7.47 -9.14
N ASP A 36 24.36 -8.08 -9.98
CA ASP A 36 24.22 -7.98 -11.44
C ASP A 36 22.91 -8.60 -11.93
N ASP A 37 22.50 -9.73 -11.35
CA ASP A 37 21.24 -10.41 -11.68
C ASP A 37 20.02 -9.55 -11.31
N GLU A 38 20.01 -8.93 -10.13
CA GLU A 38 18.94 -8.01 -9.71
C GLU A 38 18.88 -6.79 -10.64
N ARG A 39 20.03 -6.21 -11.02
CA ARG A 39 20.07 -5.08 -11.95
C ARG A 39 19.50 -5.45 -13.32
N ALA A 40 19.91 -6.59 -13.86
CA ALA A 40 19.48 -7.03 -15.20
C ALA A 40 17.97 -7.30 -15.28
N GLY A 41 17.36 -7.81 -14.19
CA GLY A 41 15.94 -8.15 -14.16
C GLY A 41 15.00 -7.01 -13.73
N LEU A 42 15.52 -5.99 -13.03
CA LEU A 42 14.67 -5.04 -12.30
C LEU A 42 13.69 -4.28 -13.20
N ALA A 43 14.18 -3.63 -14.26
CA ALA A 43 13.34 -2.80 -15.12
C ALA A 43 12.21 -3.62 -15.77
N ALA A 44 12.54 -4.83 -16.26
CA ALA A 44 11.56 -5.74 -16.83
C ALA A 44 10.52 -6.20 -15.80
N GLN A 45 10.94 -6.52 -14.57
CA GLN A 45 10.07 -6.99 -13.50
C GLN A 45 9.01 -5.96 -13.09
N VAL A 46 9.38 -4.68 -13.07
CA VAL A 46 8.47 -3.57 -12.69
C VAL A 46 7.82 -2.88 -13.89
N GLY A 47 8.17 -3.29 -15.11
CA GLY A 47 7.66 -2.70 -16.35
C GLY A 47 8.17 -1.29 -16.64
N ALA A 48 9.35 -0.91 -16.13
CA ALA A 48 9.94 0.40 -16.34
C ALA A 48 10.62 0.52 -17.72
N GLN A 49 10.57 1.72 -18.29
CA GLN A 49 11.20 2.10 -19.55
C GLN A 49 12.40 3.04 -19.31
N PRO A 50 13.31 3.19 -20.29
CA PRO A 50 14.32 4.25 -20.25
C PRO A 50 13.68 5.62 -19.98
N GLY A 51 14.25 6.37 -19.03
CA GLY A 51 13.73 7.65 -18.54
C GLY A 51 12.88 7.54 -17.26
N ASP A 52 12.49 6.34 -16.83
CA ASP A 52 11.66 6.15 -15.64
C ASP A 52 12.43 6.21 -14.32
N CYS A 53 11.69 6.46 -13.24
CA CYS A 53 12.16 6.34 -11.86
C CYS A 53 11.34 5.29 -11.12
N VAL A 54 12.00 4.29 -10.57
CA VAL A 54 11.38 3.22 -9.79
C VAL A 54 11.56 3.51 -8.31
N PHE A 55 10.47 3.68 -7.58
CA PHE A 55 10.48 3.87 -6.12
C PHE A 55 10.28 2.54 -5.36
N PHE A 56 10.92 2.42 -4.21
CA PHE A 56 10.88 1.25 -3.33
C PHE A 56 10.54 1.65 -1.90
N ALA A 57 9.74 0.82 -1.26
CA ALA A 57 9.55 0.81 0.18
C ALA A 57 9.86 -0.60 0.71
N ALA A 58 10.63 -0.67 1.80
CA ALA A 58 11.00 -1.93 2.44
C ALA A 58 10.74 -1.84 3.93
N GLY A 59 10.21 -2.92 4.51
CA GLY A 59 9.78 -2.98 5.91
C GLY A 59 8.54 -3.87 6.05
N LEU A 60 7.73 -3.59 7.08
CA LEU A 60 6.47 -4.30 7.30
C LEU A 60 5.49 -4.03 6.14
N PRO A 61 4.70 -5.02 5.71
CA PRO A 61 3.81 -4.89 4.55
C PRO A 61 2.83 -3.70 4.63
N LYS A 62 2.12 -3.51 5.75
CA LYS A 62 1.11 -2.45 5.94
C LYS A 62 1.70 -1.04 5.73
N PRO A 63 2.74 -0.59 6.47
CA PRO A 63 3.33 0.73 6.26
C PRO A 63 4.06 0.88 4.91
N SER A 64 4.70 -0.16 4.37
CA SER A 64 5.35 -0.07 3.05
C SER A 64 4.34 0.10 1.92
N ARG A 65 3.21 -0.62 1.95
CA ARG A 65 2.11 -0.44 0.98
C ARG A 65 1.46 0.94 1.11
N ALA A 66 1.23 1.42 2.34
CA ALA A 66 0.70 2.76 2.57
C ALA A 66 1.60 3.86 1.99
N LEU A 67 2.92 3.75 2.21
CA LEU A 67 3.89 4.70 1.65
C LEU A 67 3.88 4.70 0.11
N LEU A 68 3.91 3.52 -0.53
CA LEU A 68 3.87 3.40 -1.99
C LEU A 68 2.54 3.87 -2.58
N GLY A 69 1.41 3.61 -1.90
CA GLY A 69 0.10 4.14 -2.28
C GLY A 69 0.07 5.67 -2.26
N ALA A 70 0.61 6.27 -1.21
CA ALA A 70 0.75 7.73 -1.12
C ALA A 70 1.69 8.29 -2.20
N ALA A 71 2.80 7.59 -2.49
CA ALA A 71 3.77 8.02 -3.49
C ALA A 71 3.16 7.99 -4.90
N ARG A 72 2.40 6.93 -5.23
CA ARG A 72 1.65 6.84 -6.50
C ARG A 72 0.72 8.05 -6.70
N LEU A 73 -0.04 8.45 -5.67
CA LEU A 73 -0.93 9.61 -5.76
C LEU A 73 -0.16 10.92 -5.94
N GLU A 74 0.94 11.10 -5.22
CA GLU A 74 1.79 12.29 -5.35
C GLU A 74 2.44 12.37 -6.74
N ILE A 75 2.92 11.25 -7.29
CA ILE A 75 3.44 11.16 -8.67
C ILE A 75 2.34 11.53 -9.66
N GLY A 76 1.14 10.97 -9.50
CA GLY A 76 -0.01 11.29 -10.36
C GLY A 76 -0.32 12.78 -10.38
N ARG A 77 -0.31 13.44 -9.22
CA ARG A 77 -0.53 14.89 -9.11
C ARG A 77 0.60 15.69 -9.76
N ARG A 78 1.86 15.38 -9.47
CA ARG A 78 3.02 16.11 -10.03
C ARG A 78 3.16 15.92 -11.55
N GLY A 79 2.77 14.75 -12.05
CA GLY A 79 2.79 14.42 -13.47
C GLY A 79 1.55 14.86 -14.24
N GLY A 80 0.53 15.42 -13.58
CA GLY A 80 -0.74 15.78 -14.23
C GLY A 80 -1.46 14.57 -14.84
N LEU A 81 -1.32 13.39 -14.23
CA LEU A 81 -1.85 12.12 -14.75
C LEU A 81 -3.26 11.80 -14.27
N ILE A 82 -3.85 12.67 -13.45
CA ILE A 82 -5.19 12.50 -12.88
C ILE A 82 -6.16 13.29 -13.76
N ASP A 83 -7.08 12.58 -14.40
CA ASP A 83 -8.21 13.18 -15.11
C ASP A 83 -9.27 13.61 -14.09
N GLU A 84 -9.40 14.92 -13.87
CA GLU A 84 -10.28 15.52 -12.86
C GLU A 84 -11.78 15.46 -13.27
N ASP A 85 -12.08 15.20 -14.55
CA ASP A 85 -13.46 15.07 -15.05
C ASP A 85 -13.95 13.60 -15.06
N ALA A 86 -13.04 12.64 -14.86
CA ALA A 86 -13.35 11.22 -14.88
C ALA A 86 -14.04 10.74 -13.60
N TRP A 87 -14.92 9.76 -13.78
CA TRP A 87 -15.52 9.00 -12.68
C TRP A 87 -15.08 7.55 -12.73
N SER A 88 -14.35 7.12 -11.71
CA SER A 88 -13.88 5.75 -11.53
C SER A 88 -14.45 5.16 -10.26
N PHE A 89 -15.31 4.16 -10.43
CA PHE A 89 -15.96 3.43 -9.34
C PHE A 89 -15.38 2.02 -9.23
N LEU A 90 -15.21 1.54 -8.01
CA LEU A 90 -14.90 0.14 -7.73
C LEU A 90 -15.58 -0.31 -6.43
N TRP A 91 -15.72 -1.63 -6.30
CA TRP A 91 -16.04 -2.27 -5.04
C TRP A 91 -14.78 -2.89 -4.44
N VAL A 92 -14.55 -2.66 -3.16
CA VAL A 92 -13.63 -3.45 -2.35
C VAL A 92 -14.48 -4.51 -1.64
N VAL A 93 -14.16 -5.77 -1.86
CA VAL A 93 -14.84 -6.92 -1.25
C VAL A 93 -13.79 -7.81 -0.57
N ASP A 94 -14.24 -8.83 0.14
CA ASP A 94 -13.35 -9.78 0.83
C ASP A 94 -12.40 -9.09 1.81
N ALA A 95 -12.92 -8.09 2.53
CA ALA A 95 -12.20 -7.45 3.62
C ALA A 95 -11.95 -8.46 4.75
N PRO A 96 -10.83 -8.36 5.49
CA PRO A 96 -10.63 -9.11 6.72
C PRO A 96 -11.76 -8.82 7.72
N LEU A 97 -12.21 -9.84 8.44
CA LEU A 97 -13.23 -9.67 9.48
C LEU A 97 -12.66 -8.97 10.72
N PHE A 98 -11.40 -9.27 11.03
CA PHE A 98 -10.69 -8.72 12.17
C PHE A 98 -9.33 -8.13 11.78
N GLU A 99 -8.85 -7.21 12.60
CA GLU A 99 -7.44 -6.79 12.60
C GLU A 99 -6.88 -6.81 14.03
N PRO A 100 -5.54 -6.87 14.20
CA PRO A 100 -4.92 -6.83 15.51
C PRO A 100 -5.25 -5.53 16.25
N ALA A 101 -5.70 -5.64 17.50
CA ALA A 101 -6.16 -4.49 18.29
C ALA A 101 -5.04 -3.47 18.58
N ASP A 102 -3.80 -3.94 18.73
CA ASP A 102 -2.62 -3.09 18.91
C ASP A 102 -2.27 -2.30 17.65
N GLU A 103 -2.37 -2.92 16.47
CA GLU A 103 -2.20 -2.25 15.18
C GLU A 103 -3.28 -1.19 14.93
N ALA A 104 -4.56 -1.51 15.19
CA ALA A 104 -5.66 -0.55 15.09
C ALA A 104 -5.44 0.66 16.01
N THR A 105 -5.07 0.41 17.28
CA THR A 105 -4.77 1.47 18.23
C THR A 105 -3.57 2.32 17.79
N ALA A 106 -2.52 1.71 17.25
CA ALA A 106 -1.36 2.42 16.74
C ALA A 106 -1.68 3.27 15.49
N ALA A 107 -2.68 2.86 14.70
CA ALA A 107 -3.19 3.64 13.56
C ALA A 107 -4.09 4.82 13.99
N GLY A 108 -4.49 4.87 15.27
CA GLY A 108 -5.36 5.90 15.83
C GLY A 108 -6.83 5.49 15.93
N ASP A 109 -7.14 4.23 15.63
CA ASP A 109 -8.50 3.70 15.72
C ASP A 109 -8.84 3.26 17.15
N VAL A 110 -10.13 3.27 17.46
CA VAL A 110 -10.62 2.79 18.75
C VAL A 110 -10.84 1.28 18.64
N ALA A 111 -9.88 0.51 19.17
CA ALA A 111 -10.09 -0.92 19.32
C ALA A 111 -11.33 -1.21 20.18
N VAL A 112 -12.26 -1.96 19.61
CA VAL A 112 -13.47 -2.42 20.29
C VAL A 112 -13.14 -3.71 21.03
N GLY A 113 -13.39 -3.71 22.34
CA GLY A 113 -13.09 -4.84 23.22
C GLY A 113 -11.68 -4.81 23.83
N GLY A 114 -11.38 -5.77 24.70
CA GLY A 114 -10.07 -5.91 25.36
C GLY A 114 -9.23 -7.07 24.83
N GLY A 115 -9.60 -7.65 23.68
CA GLY A 115 -8.96 -8.82 23.09
C GLY A 115 -7.78 -8.47 22.18
N GLN A 116 -7.13 -9.50 21.63
CA GLN A 116 -6.04 -9.33 20.65
C GLN A 116 -6.52 -8.85 19.28
N TRP A 117 -7.82 -8.98 19.01
CA TRP A 117 -8.46 -8.70 17.73
C TRP A 117 -9.58 -7.69 17.91
N THR A 118 -9.78 -6.84 16.91
CA THR A 118 -10.91 -5.93 16.82
C THR A 118 -11.55 -6.02 15.43
N ALA A 119 -12.80 -5.60 15.31
CA ALA A 119 -13.54 -5.69 14.03
C ALA A 119 -13.05 -4.60 13.06
N VAL A 120 -12.89 -4.95 11.78
CA VAL A 120 -12.48 -3.99 10.73
C VAL A 120 -13.59 -2.97 10.42
N HIS A 121 -14.83 -3.43 10.24
CA HIS A 121 -15.99 -2.55 10.04
C HIS A 121 -16.78 -2.32 11.33
N HIS A 122 -17.52 -3.35 11.75
CA HIS A 122 -18.25 -3.36 13.02
C HIS A 122 -18.46 -4.80 13.50
N ALA A 123 -18.69 -4.98 14.81
CA ALA A 123 -18.83 -6.30 15.44
C ALA A 123 -20.03 -7.14 14.94
N PHE A 124 -20.96 -6.55 14.19
CA PHE A 124 -22.14 -7.24 13.62
C PHE A 124 -21.92 -7.78 12.21
N THR A 125 -20.70 -7.67 11.68
CA THR A 125 -20.38 -8.13 10.32
C THR A 125 -20.32 -9.65 10.27
N SER A 126 -20.97 -10.27 9.28
CA SER A 126 -20.97 -11.73 9.16
C SER A 126 -19.63 -12.22 8.58
N PRO A 127 -19.04 -13.30 9.12
CA PRO A 127 -17.94 -13.99 8.47
C PRO A 127 -18.41 -14.67 7.17
N GLN A 128 -17.48 -14.89 6.24
CA GLN A 128 -17.71 -15.76 5.07
C GLN A 128 -17.69 -17.25 5.45
N ASP A 129 -16.83 -17.63 6.41
CA ASP A 129 -16.75 -18.98 6.96
C ASP A 129 -17.14 -18.96 8.45
N LEU A 130 -18.28 -19.57 8.78
CA LEU A 130 -18.81 -19.63 10.14
C LEU A 130 -18.09 -20.66 11.03
N GLU A 131 -17.34 -21.59 10.46
CA GLU A 131 -16.73 -22.70 11.21
C GLU A 131 -15.33 -22.35 11.73
N THR A 132 -14.61 -21.47 11.04
CA THR A 132 -13.18 -21.24 11.28
C THR A 132 -12.81 -19.82 11.72
N PHE A 133 -13.72 -18.85 11.62
CA PHE A 133 -13.41 -17.44 11.82
C PHE A 133 -12.84 -17.10 13.21
N ASP A 134 -13.17 -17.90 14.23
CA ASP A 134 -12.69 -17.74 15.60
C ASP A 134 -11.45 -18.58 15.92
N GLN A 135 -11.13 -19.56 15.07
CA GLN A 135 -9.94 -20.41 15.18
C GLN A 135 -8.73 -19.78 14.51
N ASP A 136 -8.92 -19.13 13.35
CA ASP A 136 -7.89 -18.38 12.62
C ASP A 136 -8.38 -16.97 12.24
N PRO A 137 -8.56 -16.06 13.23
CA PRO A 137 -9.13 -14.73 13.01
C PRO A 137 -8.32 -13.85 12.06
N GLY A 138 -7.02 -14.11 11.88
CA GLY A 138 -6.17 -13.32 10.99
C GLY A 138 -6.39 -13.55 9.50
N THR A 139 -7.04 -14.68 9.13
CA THR A 139 -7.37 -15.01 7.74
C THR A 139 -8.88 -14.99 7.48
N ALA A 140 -9.69 -14.81 8.53
CA ALA A 140 -11.14 -14.71 8.43
C ALA A 140 -11.57 -13.53 7.55
N LEU A 141 -12.38 -13.81 6.53
CA LEU A 141 -12.94 -12.80 5.63
C LEU A 141 -14.38 -12.48 6.00
N ALA A 142 -14.80 -11.26 5.72
CA ALA A 142 -16.15 -10.76 5.98
C ALA A 142 -17.03 -10.76 4.73
N TRP A 143 -18.34 -10.95 4.93
CA TRP A 143 -19.36 -10.45 3.99
C TRP A 143 -19.54 -8.95 4.17
N ALA A 144 -18.47 -8.20 3.89
CA ALA A 144 -18.41 -6.74 3.89
C ALA A 144 -17.98 -6.24 2.51
N TYR A 145 -18.35 -5.01 2.22
CA TYR A 145 -17.99 -4.35 0.98
C TYR A 145 -17.97 -2.85 1.20
N ASP A 146 -17.10 -2.17 0.45
CA ASP A 146 -17.07 -0.71 0.35
C ASP A 146 -17.16 -0.31 -1.13
N VAL A 147 -17.93 0.73 -1.42
CA VAL A 147 -17.90 1.41 -2.72
C VAL A 147 -16.94 2.60 -2.66
N VAL A 148 -16.00 2.61 -3.60
CA VAL A 148 -14.99 3.66 -3.73
C VAL A 148 -15.21 4.43 -5.02
N CYS A 149 -15.20 5.75 -4.92
CA CYS A 149 -15.29 6.68 -6.04
C CYS A 149 -14.10 7.63 -6.04
N ASN A 150 -13.29 7.59 -7.11
CA ASN A 150 -12.09 8.43 -7.28
C ASN A 150 -11.16 8.43 -6.04
N GLY A 151 -11.03 7.27 -5.38
CA GLY A 151 -10.19 7.10 -4.19
C GLY A 151 -10.82 7.54 -2.87
N ASN A 152 -12.11 7.88 -2.85
CA ASN A 152 -12.87 8.17 -1.65
C ASN A 152 -13.85 7.03 -1.39
N GLU A 153 -13.90 6.54 -0.16
CA GLU A 153 -14.97 5.67 0.32
C GLU A 153 -16.27 6.48 0.36
N ILE A 154 -17.32 5.98 -0.31
CA ILE A 154 -18.62 6.66 -0.38
C ILE A 154 -19.77 5.83 0.24
N GLY A 155 -19.46 4.65 0.78
CA GLY A 155 -20.37 3.80 1.53
C GLY A 155 -20.08 2.32 1.36
#